data_AF-A0A958F4A3-F1
#
_entry.id   AF-A0A958F4A3-F1
#
_cell.length_a   1.000
_cell.length_b   1.000
_cell.length_c   1.000
_cell.angle_alpha   90.00
_cell.angle_beta   90.00
_cell.angle_gamma   90.00
#
_symmetry.space_group_name_H-M   'P 1'
#
loop_
_entity.id
_entity.type
_entity.pdbx_description
1 polymer ?
#
loop_
_entity_poly.entity_id
_entity_poly.type
_entity_poly.pdbx_seq_one_letter_code
_entity_poly.pdbx_strand_id
1 'polypeptide(L)'
;PGAEALAQWLQKHDTAPAGDDSLLQQEIAGTQQLLQDYYFLSGAAALARYRTRSEALDQAARDSALATAVTNLTHAKTLGERHQLPDSDRIHYFLGLALAYQFHNAEAIREYRLIRPESDYYQSAQELMEYLQ
;
A
#
# COMPACT_ATOMS: atom_id res chain seq x y z
N PRO A 1 13.43 -55.29 7.33
CA PRO A 1 12.50 -54.83 8.40
C PRO A 1 12.42 -53.30 8.59
N GLY A 2 13.46 -52.51 8.26
CA GLY A 2 13.47 -51.05 8.52
C GLY A 2 12.72 -50.18 7.50
N ALA A 3 12.73 -50.54 6.21
CA ALA A 3 12.14 -49.70 5.15
C ALA A 3 10.61 -49.70 5.18
N GLU A 4 9.97 -50.84 5.48
CA GLU A 4 8.52 -50.97 5.62
C GLU A 4 7.98 -50.24 6.85
N ALA A 5 8.71 -50.31 7.97
CA ALA A 5 8.37 -49.58 9.19
C ALA A 5 8.50 -48.06 9.00
N LEU A 6 9.50 -47.60 8.25
CA LEU A 6 9.67 -46.20 7.90
C LEU A 6 8.57 -45.72 6.94
N ALA A 7 8.18 -46.54 5.95
CA ALA A 7 7.09 -46.22 5.04
C ALA A 7 5.73 -46.14 5.76
N GLN A 8 5.46 -47.05 6.70
CA GLN A 8 4.26 -47.01 7.53
C GLN A 8 4.26 -45.83 8.51
N TRP A 9 5.42 -45.46 9.05
CA TRP A 9 5.57 -44.29 9.92
C TRP A 9 5.31 -42.99 9.14
N LEU A 10 5.90 -42.85 7.95
CA LEU A 10 5.65 -41.72 7.06
C LEU A 10 4.17 -41.66 6.66
N GLN A 11 3.57 -42.76 6.21
CA GLN A 11 2.15 -42.78 5.82
C GLN A 11 1.19 -42.43 6.97
N LYS A 12 1.57 -42.71 8.23
CA LYS A 12 0.79 -42.36 9.43
C LYS A 12 0.99 -40.91 9.89
N HIS A 13 2.07 -40.26 9.44
CA HIS A 13 2.45 -38.89 9.83
C HIS A 13 2.45 -37.89 8.66
N ASP A 14 2.23 -38.35 7.43
CA ASP A 14 2.06 -37.56 6.20
C ASP A 14 0.60 -37.13 5.98
N THR A 15 -0.26 -37.39 6.97
CA THR A 15 -1.56 -36.73 7.09
C THR A 15 -1.42 -35.50 7.99
N ALA A 16 -0.63 -34.52 7.54
CA ALA A 16 -0.98 -33.15 7.89
C ALA A 16 -2.40 -32.94 7.33
N PRO A 17 -3.41 -32.60 8.15
CA PRO A 17 -4.75 -32.43 7.64
C PRO A 17 -4.72 -31.34 6.59
N ALA A 18 -5.41 -31.56 5.46
CA ALA A 18 -5.61 -30.60 4.36
C ALA A 18 -6.34 -29.29 4.77
N GLY A 19 -6.34 -28.94 6.07
CA GLY A 19 -6.84 -27.70 6.64
C GLY A 19 -5.76 -26.68 7.03
N ASP A 20 -4.47 -27.01 6.92
CA ASP A 20 -3.37 -26.11 7.29
C ASP A 20 -3.08 -25.04 6.22
N ASP A 21 -3.26 -25.38 4.94
CA ASP A 21 -3.08 -24.46 3.83
C ASP A 21 -4.03 -23.25 3.90
N SER A 22 -5.27 -23.45 4.37
CA SER A 22 -6.23 -22.34 4.51
C SER A 22 -5.81 -21.36 5.61
N LEU A 23 -5.24 -21.86 6.71
CA LEU A 23 -4.75 -21.01 7.80
C LEU A 23 -3.51 -20.24 7.34
N LEU A 24 -2.55 -20.93 6.71
CA LEU A 24 -1.35 -20.32 6.16
C LEU A 24 -1.68 -19.25 5.11
N GLN A 25 -2.63 -19.50 4.21
CA GLN A 25 -3.07 -18.50 3.23
C GLN A 25 -3.74 -17.29 3.89
N GLN A 26 -4.51 -17.49 4.96
CA GLN A 26 -5.09 -16.40 5.74
C GLN A 26 -4.01 -15.56 6.44
N GLU A 27 -3.00 -16.19 7.04
CA GLU A 27 -1.87 -15.49 7.67
C GLU A 27 -1.04 -14.72 6.65
N ILE A 28 -0.80 -15.29 5.47
CA ILE A 28 -0.11 -14.63 4.36
C ILE A 28 -0.90 -13.40 3.91
N ALA A 29 -2.22 -13.53 3.68
CA ALA A 29 -3.07 -12.42 3.27
C ALA A 29 -3.12 -11.32 4.34
N GLY A 30 -3.24 -11.70 5.61
CA GLY A 30 -3.20 -10.76 6.74
C GLY A 30 -1.86 -10.02 6.82
N THR A 31 -0.76 -10.71 6.62
CA THR A 31 0.58 -10.10 6.60
C THR A 31 0.77 -9.14 5.42
N GLN A 32 0.25 -9.50 4.24
CA GLN A 32 0.28 -8.63 3.06
C GLN A 32 -0.54 -7.34 3.29
N GLN A 33 -1.72 -7.46 3.91
CA GLN A 33 -2.54 -6.31 4.27
C GLN A 33 -1.84 -5.40 5.29
N LEU A 34 -1.25 -5.97 6.34
CA LEU A 34 -0.48 -5.22 7.33
C LEU A 34 0.70 -4.48 6.70
N LEU A 35 1.38 -5.10 5.74
CA LEU A 35 2.49 -4.47 5.03
C LEU A 35 2.01 -3.31 4.15
N GLN A 36 0.88 -3.47 3.44
CA GLN A 36 0.26 -2.39 2.68
C GLN A 36 -0.11 -1.21 3.59
N ASP A 37 -0.75 -1.48 4.73
CA ASP A 37 -1.15 -0.47 5.70
C ASP A 37 0.06 0.25 6.30
N TYR A 38 1.14 -0.48 6.62
CA TYR A 38 2.39 0.11 7.09
C TYR A 38 2.96 1.12 6.09
N TYR A 39 3.07 0.73 4.81
CA TYR A 39 3.58 1.62 3.78
C TYR A 39 2.66 2.82 3.56
N PHE A 40 1.34 2.62 3.57
CA PHE A 40 0.38 3.72 3.47
C PHE A 40 0.56 4.72 4.62
N LEU A 41 0.59 4.25 5.87
CA LEU A 41 0.72 5.12 7.05
C LEU A 41 2.07 5.84 7.09
N SER A 42 3.15 5.16 6.72
CA SER A 42 4.49 5.76 6.63
C SER A 42 4.53 6.88 5.58
N GLY A 43 3.92 6.65 4.42
CA GLY A 43 3.81 7.66 3.37
C GLY A 43 2.93 8.85 3.77
N ALA A 44 1.78 8.59 4.37
CA ALA A 44 0.88 9.63 4.88
C ALA A 44 1.54 10.48 5.98
N ALA A 45 2.31 9.85 6.88
CA ALA A 45 3.07 10.56 7.92
C ALA A 45 4.15 11.46 7.33
N ALA A 46 4.86 11.00 6.29
CA ALA A 46 5.84 11.83 5.58
C ALA A 46 5.18 13.05 4.90
N LEU A 47 4.02 12.87 4.28
CA LEU A 47 3.24 13.95 3.69
C LEU A 47 2.74 14.94 4.75
N ALA A 48 2.25 14.44 5.89
CA ALA A 48 1.84 15.27 7.02
C ALA A 48 3.01 16.09 7.59
N ARG A 49 4.21 15.50 7.68
CA ARG A 49 5.43 16.21 8.09
C ARG A 49 5.77 17.34 7.12
N TYR A 50 5.68 17.10 5.80
CA TYR A 50 5.87 18.14 4.79
C TYR A 50 4.88 19.29 5.00
N ARG A 51 3.59 19.00 5.20
CA ARG A 51 2.54 20.03 5.37
C ARG A 51 2.62 20.81 6.68
N THR A 52 2.84 20.13 7.80
CA THR A 52 2.72 20.73 9.15
C THR A 52 3.99 21.44 9.60
N ARG A 53 5.14 21.10 9.01
CA ARG A 53 6.44 21.69 9.35
C ARG A 53 7.10 22.39 8.18
N SER A 54 6.36 22.71 7.12
CA SER A 54 6.94 23.33 5.91
C SER A 54 7.84 24.50 6.28
N GLU A 55 7.36 25.46 7.08
CA GLU A 55 8.12 26.65 7.50
C GLU A 55 9.38 26.36 8.34
N ALA A 56 9.43 25.22 9.03
CA ALA A 56 10.56 24.81 9.87
C ALA A 56 11.55 23.88 9.14
N LEU A 57 11.17 23.33 7.99
CA LEU A 57 12.02 22.46 7.19
C LEU A 57 12.75 23.29 6.13
N ASP A 58 14.06 23.08 6.02
CA ASP A 58 14.80 23.51 4.83
C ASP A 58 14.31 22.77 3.57
N GLN A 59 14.72 23.28 2.41
CA GLN A 59 14.27 22.73 1.13
C GLN A 59 14.63 21.24 0.99
N ALA A 60 15.83 20.84 1.40
CA ALA A 60 16.28 19.45 1.30
C ALA A 60 15.42 18.50 2.15
N ALA A 61 15.02 18.92 3.35
CA ALA A 61 14.16 18.13 4.21
C ALA A 61 12.72 18.07 3.70
N ARG A 62 12.22 19.13 3.03
CA ARG A 62 10.92 19.10 2.34
C ARG A 62 10.94 18.11 1.18
N ASP A 63 11.96 18.17 0.33
CA ASP A 63 12.12 17.29 -0.83
C ASP A 63 12.25 15.83 -0.38
N SER A 64 13.04 15.58 0.68
CA SER A 64 13.18 14.26 1.29
C SER A 64 11.86 13.72 1.84
N ALA A 65 11.05 14.57 2.49
CA ALA A 65 9.74 14.17 3.01
C ALA A 65 8.76 13.81 1.87
N LEU A 66 8.71 14.60 0.80
CA LEU A 66 7.89 14.31 -0.36
C LEU A 66 8.34 13.03 -1.09
N ALA A 67 9.65 12.86 -1.29
CA ALA A 67 10.19 11.64 -1.88
C ALA A 67 9.82 10.40 -1.05
N THR A 68 9.96 10.49 0.28
CA THR A 68 9.56 9.42 1.20
C THR A 68 8.06 9.11 1.10
N ALA A 69 7.22 10.14 0.99
CA ALA A 69 5.78 9.98 0.82
C ALA A 69 5.45 9.21 -0.48
N VAL A 70 5.99 9.68 -1.62
CA VAL A 70 5.77 9.05 -2.93
C VAL A 70 6.27 7.60 -2.94
N THR A 71 7.48 7.33 -2.44
CA THR A 71 8.03 5.96 -2.40
C THR A 71 7.14 5.01 -1.59
N ASN A 72 6.75 5.40 -0.38
CA ASN A 72 5.97 4.52 0.48
C ASN A 72 4.53 4.32 -0.05
N LEU A 73 3.88 5.38 -0.54
CA LEU A 73 2.54 5.25 -1.13
C LEU A 73 2.54 4.41 -2.41
N THR A 74 3.60 4.51 -3.22
CA THR A 74 3.79 3.65 -4.40
C THR A 74 3.98 2.18 -3.98
N HIS A 75 4.72 1.91 -2.91
CA HIS A 75 4.84 0.54 -2.37
C HIS A 75 3.50 -0.01 -1.88
N ALA A 76 2.71 0.81 -1.17
CA ALA A 76 1.37 0.42 -0.73
C ALA A 76 0.45 0.06 -1.92
N LYS A 77 0.44 0.90 -2.96
CA LYS A 77 -0.30 0.65 -4.21
C LYS A 77 0.17 -0.64 -4.89
N THR A 78 1.48 -0.80 -5.07
CA THR A 78 2.07 -1.98 -5.73
C THR A 78 1.77 -3.29 -4.98
N LEU A 79 1.78 -3.27 -3.64
CA LEU A 79 1.39 -4.43 -2.85
C LEU A 79 -0.08 -4.78 -3.04
N GLY A 80 -0.95 -3.76 -3.08
CA GLY A 80 -2.37 -3.94 -3.35
C GLY A 80 -2.61 -4.63 -4.70
N GLU A 81 -2.00 -4.10 -5.75
CA GLU A 81 -2.08 -4.65 -7.11
C GLU A 81 -1.53 -6.08 -7.19
N ARG A 82 -0.34 -6.32 -6.61
CA ARG A 82 0.36 -7.61 -6.68
C ARG A 82 -0.40 -8.72 -5.97
N HIS A 83 -0.98 -8.41 -4.81
CA HIS A 83 -1.62 -9.38 -3.94
C HIS A 83 -3.15 -9.35 -4.02
N GLN A 84 -3.71 -8.56 -4.95
CA GLN A 84 -5.16 -8.38 -5.11
C GLN A 84 -5.84 -7.98 -3.78
N LEU A 85 -5.14 -7.16 -2.98
CA LEU A 85 -5.70 -6.63 -1.75
C LEU A 85 -6.78 -5.60 -2.09
N PRO A 86 -7.72 -5.32 -1.17
CA PRO A 86 -8.73 -4.30 -1.39
C PRO A 86 -8.10 -2.98 -1.81
N ASP A 87 -8.43 -2.54 -3.02
CA ASP A 87 -7.98 -1.25 -3.51
C ASP A 87 -8.64 -0.14 -2.67
N SER A 88 -7.83 0.84 -2.31
CA SER A 88 -8.21 1.85 -1.34
C SER A 88 -8.02 3.21 -1.97
N ASP A 89 -9.14 3.90 -2.21
CA ASP A 89 -9.16 5.26 -2.78
C ASP A 89 -8.25 6.23 -2.01
N ARG A 90 -8.01 5.99 -0.71
CA ARG A 90 -7.06 6.76 0.09
C ARG A 90 -5.63 6.67 -0.45
N ILE A 91 -5.19 5.52 -0.96
CA ILE A 91 -3.84 5.34 -1.48
C ILE A 91 -3.66 6.22 -2.73
N HIS A 92 -4.62 6.18 -3.66
CA HIS A 92 -4.64 7.03 -4.85
C HIS A 92 -4.69 8.51 -4.49
N TYR A 93 -5.55 8.90 -3.55
CA TYR A 93 -5.66 10.29 -3.11
C TYR A 93 -4.36 10.82 -2.50
N PHE A 94 -3.78 10.10 -1.55
CA PHE A 94 -2.54 10.54 -0.90
C PHE A 94 -1.34 10.51 -1.86
N LEU A 95 -1.27 9.53 -2.76
CA LEU A 95 -0.22 9.48 -3.78
C LEU A 95 -0.35 10.65 -4.76
N GLY A 96 -1.58 10.94 -5.21
CA GLY A 96 -1.87 12.10 -6.04
C GLY A 96 -1.45 13.41 -5.36
N LEU A 97 -1.73 13.58 -4.07
CA LEU A 97 -1.29 14.76 -3.31
C LEU A 97 0.23 14.89 -3.26
N ALA A 98 0.93 13.79 -2.96
CA ALA A 98 2.39 13.79 -2.88
C ALA A 98 3.03 14.14 -4.23
N LEU A 99 2.50 13.59 -5.33
CA LEU A 99 2.92 13.89 -6.70
C LEU A 99 2.64 15.35 -7.10
N ALA A 100 1.48 15.88 -6.75
CA ALA A 100 1.12 17.28 -7.01
C ALA A 100 2.07 18.25 -6.29
N TYR A 101 2.45 17.95 -5.05
CA TYR A 101 3.45 18.76 -4.32
C TYR A 101 4.87 18.66 -4.91
N GLN A 102 5.16 17.61 -5.69
CA GLN A 102 6.40 17.51 -6.48
C GLN A 102 6.26 18.11 -7.89
N PHE A 103 5.16 18.78 -8.20
CA PHE A 103 4.85 19.32 -9.53
C PHE A 103 4.71 18.25 -10.63
N HIS A 104 4.50 16.98 -10.25
CA HIS A 104 4.24 15.87 -11.18
C HIS A 104 2.73 15.81 -11.50
N ASN A 105 2.18 16.91 -12.03
CA ASN A 105 0.73 17.11 -12.17
C ASN A 105 0.04 16.04 -13.02
N ALA A 106 0.66 15.60 -14.12
CA ALA A 106 0.08 14.58 -14.99
C ALA A 106 -0.09 13.23 -14.28
N GLU A 107 0.87 12.85 -13.43
CA GLU A 107 0.81 11.64 -12.64
C GLU A 107 -0.20 11.78 -11.50
N ALA A 108 -0.23 12.94 -10.83
CA ALA A 108 -1.24 13.23 -9.82
C ALA A 108 -2.67 13.10 -10.36
N ILE A 109 -2.96 13.70 -11.52
CA ILE A 109 -4.25 13.60 -12.20
C ILE A 109 -4.59 12.15 -12.54
N ARG A 110 -3.61 11.34 -12.97
CA ARG A 110 -3.84 9.92 -13.24
C ARG A 110 -4.29 9.17 -11.99
N GLU A 111 -3.67 9.43 -10.84
CA GLU A 111 -4.07 8.80 -9.58
C GLU A 111 -5.46 9.26 -9.13
N TYR A 112 -5.77 10.56 -9.23
CA TYR A 112 -7.09 11.07 -8.86
C TYR A 112 -8.24 10.49 -9.69
N ARG A 113 -8.00 10.15 -10.97
CA ARG A 113 -9.00 9.50 -11.84
C ARG A 113 -9.36 8.09 -11.42
N LEU A 114 -8.54 7.44 -10.58
CA LEU A 114 -8.81 6.09 -10.08
C LEU A 114 -9.73 6.09 -8.86
N ILE A 115 -9.97 7.26 -8.25
CA ILE A 115 -10.83 7.38 -7.07
C ILE A 115 -12.30 7.23 -7.48
N ARG A 116 -12.99 6.32 -6.81
CA ARG A 116 -14.41 6.02 -7.06
C ARG A 116 -15.34 7.15 -6.60
N PRO A 117 -16.46 7.42 -7.30
CA PRO A 117 -17.42 8.45 -6.91
C PRO A 117 -17.98 8.34 -5.49
N GLU A 118 -18.05 7.12 -4.94
CA GLU A 118 -18.56 6.84 -3.60
C GLU A 118 -17.53 7.11 -2.49
N SER A 119 -16.28 7.40 -2.85
CA SER A 119 -15.20 7.67 -1.91
C SER A 119 -15.34 9.04 -1.27
N ASP A 120 -15.05 9.14 0.04
CA ASP A 120 -14.92 10.41 0.76
C ASP A 120 -13.85 11.34 0.15
N TYR A 121 -12.93 10.79 -0.64
CA TYR A 121 -11.87 11.54 -1.31
C TYR A 121 -12.26 12.08 -2.69
N TYR A 122 -13.39 11.64 -3.26
CA TYR A 122 -13.72 11.90 -4.67
C TYR A 122 -13.85 13.39 -4.97
N GLN A 123 -14.66 14.11 -4.20
CA GLN A 123 -14.93 15.52 -4.44
C GLN A 123 -13.64 16.35 -4.37
N SER A 124 -12.80 16.11 -3.36
CA SER A 124 -11.52 16.80 -3.23
C SER A 124 -10.56 16.44 -4.37
N ALA A 125 -10.57 15.20 -4.85
CA ALA A 125 -9.78 14.79 -6.00
C ALA A 125 -10.21 15.49 -7.30
N GLN A 126 -11.51 15.69 -7.52
CA GLN A 126 -12.01 16.46 -8.66
C GLN A 126 -11.52 17.92 -8.62
N GLU A 127 -11.66 18.58 -7.48
CA GLU A 127 -11.21 19.96 -7.27
C GLU A 127 -9.69 20.11 -7.52
N LEU A 128 -8.90 19.15 -7.03
CA LEU A 128 -7.45 19.13 -7.26
C LEU A 128 -7.10 18.89 -8.72
N MET A 129 -7.83 18.04 -9.45
CA MET A 129 -7.61 17.85 -10.88
C MET A 129 -7.90 19.11 -11.70
N GLU A 130 -8.89 19.92 -11.31
CA GLU A 130 -9.16 21.20 -11.97
C GLU A 130 -8.04 22.22 -11.74
N TYR A 131 -7.46 22.25 -10.54
CA TYR A 131 -6.36 23.15 -10.20
C TYR A 131 -5.03 22.80 -10.92
N LEU A 132 -4.85 21.53 -11.31
CA LEU A 132 -3.59 21.02 -11.88
C LEU A 132 -3.55 21.04 -13.42
N GLN A 133 -4.64 21.44 -14.09
CA GLN A 133 -4.76 21.59 -15.56
C GLN A 133 -4.18 22.91 -16.05
#